data_AF-A0A1I5RV01-F1
#
_entry.id   AF-A0A1I5RV01-F1
#
_cell.length_a   1.000
_cell.length_b   1.000
_cell.length_c   1.000
_cell.angle_alpha   90.00
_cell.angle_beta   90.00
_cell.angle_gamma   90.00
#
_symmetry.space_group_name_H-M   'P 1'
#
loop_
_entity.id
_entity.type
_entity.pdbx_description
1 polymer ?
#
loop_
_entity_poly.entity_id
_entity_poly.type
_entity_poly.pdbx_seq_one_letter_code
_entity_poly.pdbx_strand_id
1 'polypeptide(L)'
;MRPLAVLALDKKPFLHGDADLGAAIHERVNASPQIRALVAWEDDVLAAAAATLAAVTDLVPAEDRDVDAFSEKLDGVMSRLAVAYAGRPNVAADRRGAINGALAPILADRIANARGSAELAGVWDAAITRDRALPDMDVGQVGRMNRMLHVAMPPGETVAATDWGATLLLPADEREDGPMRERFGLRCAEIMSQVFRVERADRARCTPVLVRTGAVCDAAQRKPGPLPYLLGLLVPVDLVPKADIQKLKSEFESPVLLLDEAAGPVRLLVNARFQISMTSPAASFTPLFRIREQLLAMIAAHAAEYQTRPGVLKLPE
;
A
#
# COMPACT_ATOMS: atom_id res chain seq x y z
N MET A 1 21.51 0.26 5.82
CA MET A 1 20.71 -0.88 6.35
C MET A 1 20.96 -0.91 7.86
N ARG A 2 19.92 -0.76 8.70
CA ARG A 2 20.07 -0.91 10.16
C ARG A 2 19.99 -2.41 10.50
N PRO A 3 20.78 -2.91 11.47
CA PRO A 3 20.76 -4.33 11.82
C PRO A 3 19.40 -4.73 12.41
N LEU A 4 18.91 -5.92 12.04
CA LEU A 4 17.65 -6.51 12.55
C LEU A 4 17.71 -6.74 14.06
N ALA A 5 18.86 -7.19 14.56
CA ALA A 5 19.20 -7.29 15.96
C ALA A 5 20.73 -7.21 16.11
N VAL A 6 21.21 -6.74 17.26
CA VAL A 6 22.63 -6.80 17.61
C VAL A 6 22.82 -7.99 18.55
N LEU A 7 23.43 -9.05 18.04
CA LEU A 7 23.78 -10.24 18.82
C LEU A 7 25.27 -10.19 19.13
N ALA A 8 25.61 -10.16 20.42
CA ALA A 8 26.99 -10.24 20.87
C ALA A 8 27.40 -11.71 21.07
N LEU A 9 28.58 -12.05 20.56
CA LEU A 9 29.27 -13.32 20.80
C LEU A 9 30.62 -13.01 21.46
N ASP A 10 31.00 -13.77 22.49
CA ASP A 10 32.34 -13.66 23.07
C ASP A 10 33.37 -14.14 22.04
N LYS A 11 34.42 -13.36 21.81
CA LYS A 11 35.47 -13.69 20.85
C LYS A 11 36.40 -14.79 21.36
N LYS A 12 36.55 -14.95 22.68
CA LYS A 12 37.56 -15.85 23.31
C LYS A 12 37.53 -17.29 22.78
N PRO A 13 36.37 -17.95 22.58
CA PRO A 13 36.32 -19.32 22.07
C PRO A 13 36.77 -19.47 20.60
N PHE A 14 36.73 -18.40 19.82
CA PHE A 14 37.00 -18.42 18.38
C PHE A 14 38.42 -17.97 18.01
N LEU A 15 39.19 -17.43 18.97
CA LEU A 15 40.53 -16.90 18.73
C LEU A 15 41.56 -17.99 18.35
N HIS A 16 41.32 -19.22 18.78
CA HIS A 16 42.26 -20.34 18.61
C HIS A 16 41.81 -21.36 17.56
N GLY A 17 40.67 -21.15 16.90
CA GLY A 17 40.13 -22.04 15.87
C GLY A 17 39.42 -23.30 16.41
N ASP A 18 39.28 -23.42 17.74
CA ASP A 18 38.69 -24.60 18.40
C ASP A 18 37.15 -24.62 18.34
N ALA A 19 36.51 -23.47 18.08
CA ALA A 19 35.06 -23.35 18.02
C ALA A 19 34.59 -22.89 16.63
N ASP A 20 33.49 -23.48 16.16
CA ASP A 20 32.83 -23.11 14.90
C ASP A 20 31.98 -21.85 15.09
N LEU A 21 32.47 -20.72 14.55
CA LEU A 21 31.76 -19.45 14.57
C LEU A 21 30.42 -19.52 13.82
N GLY A 22 30.34 -20.29 12.74
CA GLY A 22 29.10 -20.48 11.98
C GLY A 22 28.04 -21.17 12.83
N ALA A 23 28.42 -22.23 13.53
CA ALA A 23 27.53 -22.93 14.47
C ALA A 23 27.05 -22.02 15.61
N ALA A 24 27.96 -21.22 16.20
CA ALA A 24 27.60 -20.30 17.27
C ALA A 24 26.68 -19.16 16.82
N ILE A 25 26.86 -18.64 15.60
CA ILE A 25 25.93 -17.67 15.01
C ILE A 25 24.57 -18.32 14.78
N HIS A 26 24.54 -19.53 14.20
CA HIS A 26 23.31 -20.26 13.92
C HIS A 26 22.53 -20.56 15.21
N GLU A 27 23.20 -20.98 16.27
CA GLU A 27 22.59 -21.18 17.59
C GLU A 27 21.99 -19.87 18.12
N ARG A 28 22.73 -18.76 18.02
CA ARG A 28 22.28 -17.46 18.55
C ARG A 28 21.10 -16.88 17.79
N VAL A 29 21.05 -17.05 16.48
CA VAL A 29 19.92 -16.64 15.63
C VAL A 29 18.69 -17.50 15.95
N ASN A 30 18.87 -18.81 16.12
CA ASN A 30 17.79 -19.74 16.44
C ASN A 30 17.29 -19.66 17.90
N ALA A 31 18.02 -19.01 18.79
CA ALA A 31 17.60 -18.78 20.17
C ALA A 31 16.37 -17.85 20.29
N SER A 32 16.08 -17.01 19.30
CA SER A 32 14.85 -16.22 19.25
C SER A 32 13.86 -16.83 18.26
N PRO A 33 12.69 -17.32 18.72
CA PRO A 33 11.65 -17.82 17.84
C PRO A 33 11.17 -16.77 16.82
N GLN A 34 11.15 -15.49 17.21
CA GLN A 34 10.73 -14.39 16.34
C GLN A 34 11.72 -14.17 15.19
N ILE A 35 13.01 -14.14 15.47
CA ILE A 35 14.04 -13.99 14.43
C ILE A 35 14.01 -15.22 13.52
N ARG A 36 13.94 -16.42 14.09
CA ARG A 36 13.83 -17.67 13.34
C ARG A 36 12.61 -17.69 12.41
N ALA A 37 11.46 -17.22 12.87
CA ALA A 37 10.25 -17.12 12.05
C ALA A 37 10.40 -16.15 10.88
N LEU A 38 11.07 -15.01 11.08
CA LEU A 38 11.34 -14.05 10.01
C LEU A 38 12.32 -14.58 8.97
N VAL A 39 13.37 -15.30 9.38
CA VAL A 39 14.30 -15.97 8.46
C VAL A 39 13.60 -17.09 7.70
N ALA A 40 12.80 -17.91 8.40
CA ALA A 40 11.99 -18.95 7.78
C ALA A 40 11.01 -18.38 6.73
N TRP A 41 10.41 -17.21 7.01
CA TRP A 41 9.57 -16.52 6.04
C TRP A 41 10.34 -16.09 4.79
N GLU A 42 11.60 -15.64 4.92
CA GLU A 42 12.45 -15.31 3.78
C GLU A 42 12.73 -16.53 2.90
N ASP A 43 13.03 -17.68 3.51
CA ASP A 43 13.22 -18.95 2.80
C ASP A 43 11.94 -19.40 2.07
N ASP A 44 10.78 -19.30 2.72
CA ASP A 44 9.48 -19.60 2.13
C ASP A 44 9.18 -18.69 0.93
N VAL A 45 9.50 -17.40 1.03
CA VAL A 45 9.36 -16.43 -0.07
C VAL A 45 10.28 -16.80 -1.24
N LEU A 46 11.53 -17.19 -0.97
CA LEU A 46 12.47 -17.62 -2.01
C LEU A 46 11.99 -18.90 -2.71
N ALA A 47 11.50 -19.88 -1.95
CA ALA A 47 10.93 -21.10 -2.50
C ALA A 47 9.69 -20.82 -3.35
N ALA A 48 8.79 -19.94 -2.89
CA ALA A 48 7.62 -19.52 -3.64
C ALA A 48 7.99 -18.77 -4.93
N ALA A 49 9.05 -17.96 -4.91
CA ALA A 49 9.58 -17.30 -6.10
C ALA A 49 10.14 -18.32 -7.10
N ALA A 50 10.94 -19.29 -6.64
CA ALA A 50 11.46 -20.37 -7.49
C ALA A 50 10.33 -21.20 -8.11
N ALA A 51 9.31 -21.57 -7.33
CA ALA A 51 8.13 -22.29 -7.82
C ALA A 51 7.31 -21.44 -8.81
N THR A 52 7.30 -20.12 -8.65
CA THR A 52 6.65 -19.21 -9.61
C THR A 52 7.38 -19.19 -10.94
N LEU A 53 8.70 -19.11 -10.92
CA LEU A 53 9.50 -19.18 -12.15
C LEU A 53 9.37 -20.56 -12.82
N ALA A 54 9.44 -21.64 -12.04
CA ALA A 54 9.26 -23.01 -12.55
C ALA A 54 7.92 -23.17 -13.28
N ALA A 55 6.82 -22.71 -12.68
CA ALA A 55 5.50 -22.78 -13.30
C ALA A 55 5.39 -21.96 -14.60
N VAL A 56 6.10 -20.83 -14.71
CA VAL A 56 6.16 -20.04 -15.95
C VAL A 56 6.98 -20.78 -17.00
N THR A 57 8.15 -21.31 -16.63
CA THR A 57 8.98 -22.10 -17.55
C THR A 57 8.31 -23.41 -17.96
N ASP A 58 7.43 -23.95 -17.12
CA ASP A 58 6.71 -25.19 -17.41
C ASP A 58 5.62 -25.04 -18.48
N LEU A 59 5.23 -23.80 -18.79
CA LEU A 59 4.37 -23.50 -19.94
C LEU A 59 5.10 -23.65 -21.29
N VAL A 60 6.44 -23.76 -21.28
CA VAL A 60 7.22 -24.13 -22.46
C VAL A 60 7.21 -25.66 -22.58
N PRO A 61 6.71 -26.22 -23.71
CA PRO A 61 6.68 -27.67 -23.95
C PRO A 61 8.07 -28.28 -23.75
N ALA A 62 8.13 -29.50 -23.22
CA ALA A 62 9.41 -30.15 -22.87
C ALA A 62 10.31 -30.36 -24.09
N GLU A 63 9.71 -30.63 -25.25
CA GLU A 63 10.37 -30.76 -26.55
C GLU A 63 11.01 -29.45 -27.05
N ASP A 64 10.55 -28.30 -26.57
CA ASP A 64 11.05 -26.97 -26.94
C ASP A 64 12.06 -26.42 -25.89
N ARG A 65 12.48 -27.22 -24.89
CA ARG A 65 13.44 -26.82 -23.84
C ARG A 65 14.90 -27.11 -24.22
N ASP A 66 15.26 -26.85 -25.47
CA ASP A 66 16.65 -26.84 -25.92
C ASP A 66 17.22 -25.41 -25.97
N VAL A 67 18.53 -25.30 -26.18
CA VAL A 67 19.26 -24.02 -26.14
C VAL A 67 18.80 -23.06 -27.26
N ASP A 68 18.31 -23.59 -28.38
CA ASP A 68 17.98 -22.82 -29.58
C ASP A 68 16.54 -22.30 -29.52
N ALA A 69 15.59 -23.10 -29.03
CA ALA A 69 14.15 -22.79 -29.03
C ALA A 69 13.63 -22.18 -27.72
N PHE A 70 14.23 -22.50 -26.57
CA PHE A 70 13.65 -22.17 -25.26
C PHE A 70 13.45 -20.66 -25.06
N SER A 71 14.42 -19.85 -25.47
CA SER A 71 14.37 -18.40 -25.29
C SER A 71 13.19 -17.75 -26.02
N GLU A 72 12.93 -18.17 -27.26
CA GLU A 72 11.82 -17.65 -28.06
C GLU A 72 10.46 -18.04 -27.47
N LYS A 73 10.33 -19.31 -27.05
CA LYS A 73 9.08 -19.80 -26.45
C LYS A 73 8.80 -19.14 -25.10
N LEU A 74 9.83 -18.96 -24.28
CA LEU A 74 9.72 -18.27 -23.00
C LEU A 74 9.32 -16.80 -23.19
N ASP A 75 9.90 -16.11 -24.17
CA ASP A 75 9.45 -14.75 -24.54
C ASP A 75 7.96 -14.74 -24.93
N GLY A 76 7.51 -15.73 -25.71
CA GLY A 76 6.11 -15.90 -26.05
C GLY A 76 5.19 -16.04 -24.82
N VAL A 77 5.60 -16.83 -23.82
CA VAL A 77 4.86 -16.97 -22.55
C VAL A 77 4.85 -15.67 -21.76
N MET A 78 6.02 -15.05 -21.56
CA MET A 78 6.14 -13.79 -20.82
C MET A 78 5.34 -12.66 -21.47
N SER A 79 5.40 -12.56 -22.79
CA SER A 79 4.63 -11.60 -23.58
C SER A 79 3.12 -11.81 -23.42
N ARG A 80 2.63 -13.05 -23.42
CA ARG A 80 1.21 -13.36 -23.18
C ARG A 80 0.77 -12.94 -21.78
N LEU A 81 1.58 -13.21 -20.74
CA LEU A 81 1.30 -12.78 -19.37
C LEU A 81 1.24 -11.25 -19.25
N ALA A 82 2.24 -10.56 -19.81
CA ALA A 82 2.27 -9.09 -19.82
C ALA A 82 1.04 -8.49 -20.54
N VAL A 83 0.66 -9.06 -21.69
CA VAL A 83 -0.54 -8.65 -22.44
C VAL A 83 -1.82 -8.93 -21.68
N ALA A 84 -1.94 -10.07 -21.01
CA ALA A 84 -3.12 -10.42 -20.22
C ALA A 84 -3.36 -9.41 -19.08
N TYR A 85 -2.27 -8.94 -18.45
CA TYR A 85 -2.35 -7.96 -17.37
C TYR A 85 -2.57 -6.51 -17.87
N ALA A 86 -1.69 -6.01 -18.74
CA ALA A 86 -1.66 -4.60 -19.12
C ALA A 86 -2.44 -4.27 -20.41
N GLY A 87 -2.84 -5.29 -21.19
CA GLY A 87 -3.38 -5.12 -22.54
C GLY A 87 -2.29 -4.83 -23.58
N ARG A 88 -2.49 -5.33 -24.80
CA ARG A 88 -1.55 -5.18 -25.94
C ARG A 88 -0.98 -3.76 -26.13
N PRO A 89 -1.79 -2.68 -26.15
CA PRO A 89 -1.26 -1.34 -26.46
C PRO A 89 -0.33 -0.77 -25.37
N ASN A 90 -0.37 -1.30 -24.14
CA ASN A 90 0.32 -0.68 -23.00
C ASN A 90 1.61 -1.39 -22.59
N VAL A 91 1.82 -2.64 -23.00
CA VAL A 91 3.00 -3.43 -22.62
C VAL A 91 4.29 -2.72 -23.02
N ALA A 92 4.33 -2.08 -24.19
CA ALA A 92 5.54 -1.41 -24.68
C ALA A 92 5.98 -0.23 -23.80
N ALA A 93 5.04 0.42 -23.12
CA ALA A 93 5.31 1.58 -22.27
C ALA A 93 5.93 1.21 -20.91
N ASP A 94 5.69 -0.01 -20.41
CA ASP A 94 6.34 -0.54 -19.21
C ASP A 94 6.25 -2.08 -19.17
N ARG A 95 7.20 -2.75 -19.84
CA ARG A 95 7.24 -4.22 -19.90
C ARG A 95 7.47 -4.84 -18.53
N ARG A 96 8.34 -4.23 -17.71
CA ARG A 96 8.68 -4.72 -16.37
C ARG A 96 7.49 -4.62 -15.43
N GLY A 97 6.78 -3.49 -15.42
CA GLY A 97 5.56 -3.32 -14.66
C GLY A 97 4.46 -4.29 -15.10
N ALA A 98 4.31 -4.51 -16.41
CA ALA A 98 3.30 -5.43 -16.95
C ALA A 98 3.55 -6.89 -16.53
N ILE A 99 4.78 -7.39 -16.65
CA ILE A 99 5.11 -8.76 -16.21
C ILE A 99 5.05 -8.90 -14.69
N ASN A 100 5.53 -7.90 -13.94
CA ASN A 100 5.45 -7.93 -12.47
C ASN A 100 3.99 -7.91 -11.99
N GLY A 101 3.11 -7.15 -12.65
CA GLY A 101 1.69 -7.15 -12.34
C GLY A 101 1.02 -8.51 -12.57
N ALA A 102 1.48 -9.27 -13.58
CA ALA A 102 1.01 -10.63 -13.82
C ALA A 102 1.57 -11.63 -12.80
N LEU A 103 2.87 -11.54 -12.45
CA LEU A 103 3.54 -12.50 -11.58
C LEU A 103 3.27 -12.28 -10.09
N ALA A 104 3.11 -11.04 -9.64
CA ALA A 104 2.91 -10.69 -8.24
C ALA A 104 1.73 -11.41 -7.56
N PRO A 105 0.51 -11.46 -8.14
CA PRO A 105 -0.60 -12.18 -7.51
C PRO A 105 -0.32 -13.69 -7.42
N ILE A 106 0.37 -14.27 -8.40
CA ILE A 106 0.71 -15.69 -8.41
C ILE A 106 1.76 -15.99 -7.31
N LEU A 107 2.76 -15.12 -7.16
CA LEU A 107 3.75 -15.22 -6.10
C LEU A 107 3.09 -15.07 -4.72
N ALA A 108 2.23 -14.07 -4.54
CA ALA A 108 1.52 -13.83 -3.29
C ALA A 108 0.67 -15.04 -2.88
N ASP A 109 -0.05 -15.65 -3.83
CA ASP A 109 -0.82 -16.87 -3.59
C ASP A 109 0.09 -18.05 -3.20
N ARG A 110 1.24 -18.22 -3.86
CA ARG A 110 2.20 -19.27 -3.48
C ARG A 110 2.80 -19.06 -2.09
N ILE A 111 3.09 -17.82 -1.70
CA ILE A 111 3.56 -17.52 -0.34
C ILE A 111 2.47 -17.86 0.68
N ALA A 112 1.23 -17.45 0.42
CA ALA A 112 0.09 -17.71 1.32
C ALA A 112 -0.23 -19.20 1.46
N ASN A 113 0.01 -20.00 0.41
CA ASN A 113 -0.25 -21.43 0.38
C ASN A 113 1.01 -22.30 0.50
N ALA A 114 2.15 -21.70 0.82
CA ALA A 114 3.39 -22.44 1.04
C ALA A 114 3.17 -23.38 2.23
N ARG A 115 3.25 -24.69 1.98
CA ARG A 115 3.29 -25.65 3.07
C ARG A 115 4.69 -25.57 3.66
N GLY A 116 4.80 -24.89 4.81
CA GLY A 116 6.06 -24.82 5.55
C GLY A 116 6.65 -26.21 5.76
N SER A 117 7.98 -26.28 5.87
CA SER A 117 8.65 -27.56 6.10
C SER A 117 8.21 -28.16 7.44
N ALA A 118 8.21 -29.50 7.54
CA ALA A 118 7.92 -30.19 8.81
C ALA A 118 8.87 -29.76 9.94
N GLU A 119 10.07 -29.31 9.60
CA GLU A 119 11.10 -28.79 10.52
C GLU A 119 10.75 -27.41 11.11
N LEU A 120 9.94 -26.62 10.39
CA LEU A 120 9.46 -25.30 10.80
C LEU A 120 8.06 -25.35 11.42
N ALA A 121 7.47 -26.54 11.57
CA ALA A 121 6.19 -26.73 12.23
C ALA A 121 6.26 -26.20 13.67
N GLY A 122 5.36 -25.26 14.02
CA GLY A 122 5.29 -24.64 15.33
C GLY A 122 6.26 -23.48 15.58
N VAL A 123 7.14 -23.11 14.63
CA VAL A 123 8.01 -21.93 14.76
C VAL A 123 7.16 -20.65 14.91
N TRP A 124 6.08 -20.55 14.13
CA TRP A 124 5.15 -19.42 14.21
C TRP A 124 4.38 -19.38 15.53
N ASP A 125 3.95 -20.52 16.06
CA ASP A 125 3.28 -20.61 17.38
C ASP A 125 4.22 -20.16 18.51
N ALA A 126 5.51 -20.50 18.42
CA ALA A 126 6.53 -20.05 19.37
C ALA A 126 6.90 -18.57 19.19
N ALA A 127 6.78 -18.01 17.98
CA ALA A 127 7.09 -16.63 17.67
C ALA A 127 5.97 -15.66 18.05
N ILE A 128 4.71 -16.01 17.75
CA ILE A 128 3.52 -15.16 17.90
C ILE A 128 2.70 -15.63 19.10
N THR A 129 3.15 -15.27 20.30
CA THR A 129 2.56 -15.76 21.57
C THR A 129 1.60 -14.78 22.24
N ARG A 130 1.43 -13.57 21.67
CA ARG A 130 0.68 -12.46 22.26
C ARG A 130 -0.57 -12.07 21.47
N ASP A 131 -1.02 -12.93 20.56
CA ASP A 131 -2.21 -12.74 19.71
C ASP A 131 -3.49 -12.46 20.52
N ARG A 132 -3.59 -12.97 21.75
CA ARG A 132 -4.74 -12.76 22.66
C ARG A 132 -4.62 -11.55 23.59
N ALA A 133 -3.42 -11.05 23.81
CA ALA A 133 -3.13 -9.96 24.73
C ALA A 133 -1.95 -9.14 24.20
N LEU A 134 -2.26 -8.22 23.29
CA LEU A 134 -1.28 -7.36 22.67
C LEU A 134 -0.81 -6.29 23.65
N PRO A 135 0.50 -5.95 23.66
CA PRO A 135 0.99 -4.81 24.42
C PRO A 135 0.42 -3.51 23.84
N ASP A 136 0.21 -2.52 24.71
CA ASP A 136 -0.18 -1.18 24.28
C ASP A 136 0.89 -0.57 23.35
N MET A 137 0.43 0.14 22.33
CA MET A 137 1.28 0.87 21.41
C MET A 137 0.93 2.36 21.49
N ASP A 138 1.96 3.21 21.49
CA ASP A 138 1.73 4.64 21.35
C ASP A 138 1.18 4.99 19.96
N VAL A 139 0.54 6.15 19.84
CA VAL A 139 -0.13 6.58 18.59
C VAL A 139 0.86 6.67 17.42
N GLY A 140 2.13 7.01 17.68
CA GLY A 140 3.19 7.03 16.66
C GLY A 140 3.56 5.63 16.17
N GLN A 141 3.68 4.67 17.08
CA GLN A 141 3.90 3.26 16.75
C GLN A 141 2.73 2.69 15.92
N VAL A 142 1.49 2.96 16.33
CA VAL A 142 0.28 2.59 15.56
C VAL A 142 0.33 3.23 14.17
N GLY A 143 0.67 4.52 14.08
CA GLY A 143 0.81 5.24 12.82
C GLY A 143 1.86 4.65 11.88
N ARG A 144 3.01 4.22 12.40
CA ARG A 144 4.05 3.53 11.63
C ARG A 144 3.57 2.19 11.09
N MET A 145 2.94 1.38 11.94
CA MET A 145 2.47 0.04 11.56
C MET A 145 1.39 0.12 10.48
N ASN A 146 0.40 0.99 10.67
CA ASN A 146 -0.64 1.21 9.66
C ASN A 146 -0.08 1.81 8.36
N ARG A 147 0.93 2.69 8.42
CA ARG A 147 1.62 3.17 7.23
C ARG A 147 2.23 1.99 6.46
N MET A 148 2.95 1.08 7.12
CA MET A 148 3.55 -0.08 6.46
C MET A 148 2.49 -0.95 5.76
N LEU A 149 1.35 -1.16 6.42
CA LEU A 149 0.26 -2.00 5.91
C LEU A 149 -0.51 -1.36 4.75
N HIS A 150 -0.69 -0.04 4.75
CA HIS A 150 -1.69 0.60 3.90
C HIS A 150 -1.14 1.66 2.95
N VAL A 151 0.12 2.06 3.08
CA VAL A 151 0.69 3.17 2.30
C VAL A 151 2.04 2.79 1.72
N ALA A 152 2.27 3.24 0.49
CA ALA A 152 3.56 3.22 -0.18
C ALA A 152 4.14 4.64 -0.24
N MET A 153 5.40 4.81 0.17
CA MET A 153 6.02 6.13 0.38
C MET A 153 7.28 6.33 -0.49
N PRO A 154 7.41 7.47 -1.19
CA PRO A 154 8.69 7.91 -1.75
C PRO A 154 9.72 8.21 -0.65
N PRO A 155 11.04 8.12 -0.93
CA PRO A 155 11.65 7.61 -2.16
C PRO A 155 11.76 6.07 -2.21
N GLY A 156 11.36 5.37 -1.14
CA GLY A 156 11.46 3.91 -1.05
C GLY A 156 10.59 3.18 -2.09
N GLU A 157 9.49 3.80 -2.50
CA GLU A 157 8.59 3.33 -3.54
C GLU A 157 8.28 4.49 -4.50
N THR A 158 8.44 4.25 -5.81
CA THR A 158 8.07 5.24 -6.84
C THR A 158 6.55 5.41 -6.85
N VAL A 159 6.10 6.67 -6.80
CA VAL A 159 4.68 7.03 -6.90
C VAL A 159 4.51 8.13 -7.94
N ALA A 160 3.78 7.83 -9.01
CA ALA A 160 3.35 8.80 -10.01
C ALA A 160 2.00 9.42 -9.64
N ALA A 161 1.73 10.64 -10.11
CA ALA A 161 0.46 11.32 -9.85
C ALA A 161 -0.75 10.59 -10.47
N THR A 162 -0.50 9.76 -11.48
CA THR A 162 -1.46 8.93 -12.20
C THR A 162 -1.47 7.49 -11.71
N ASP A 163 -0.83 7.15 -10.58
CA ASP A 163 -0.90 5.80 -10.00
C ASP A 163 -2.21 5.60 -9.25
N TRP A 164 -2.75 4.38 -9.28
CA TRP A 164 -3.99 4.06 -8.58
C TRP A 164 -3.73 4.13 -7.07
N GLY A 165 -4.54 4.91 -6.36
CA GLY A 165 -4.30 5.24 -4.94
C GLY A 165 -3.35 6.39 -4.69
N ALA A 166 -2.80 7.03 -5.74
CA ALA A 166 -1.95 8.20 -5.56
C ALA A 166 -2.72 9.28 -4.79
N THR A 167 -2.13 9.73 -3.69
CA THR A 167 -2.61 10.86 -2.92
C THR A 167 -1.75 12.06 -3.26
N LEU A 168 -2.39 13.06 -3.85
CA LEU A 168 -1.74 14.25 -4.39
C LEU A 168 -1.95 15.41 -3.43
N LEU A 169 -0.88 16.18 -3.19
CA LEU A 169 -1.01 17.46 -2.52
C LEU A 169 -1.85 18.39 -3.39
N LEU A 170 -2.84 19.06 -2.80
CA LEU A 170 -3.54 20.15 -3.47
C LEU A 170 -2.66 21.41 -3.42
N PRO A 171 -2.16 21.91 -4.58
CA PRO A 171 -1.24 23.04 -4.63
C PRO A 171 -1.80 24.34 -4.02
N ALA A 172 -0.95 25.34 -3.77
CA ALA A 172 -1.38 26.60 -3.16
C ALA A 172 -2.33 27.42 -4.06
N ASP A 173 -2.02 27.50 -5.34
CA ASP A 173 -2.84 28.10 -6.40
C ASP A 173 -4.20 27.39 -6.53
N GLU A 174 -4.21 26.05 -6.50
CA GLU A 174 -5.45 25.26 -6.52
C GLU A 174 -6.29 25.40 -5.25
N ARG A 175 -5.73 25.95 -4.16
CA ARG A 175 -6.45 26.24 -2.90
C ARG A 175 -7.05 27.64 -2.87
N GLU A 176 -6.80 28.48 -3.87
CA GLU A 176 -7.41 29.80 -3.98
C GLU A 176 -8.93 29.72 -4.23
N ASP A 177 -9.66 30.78 -3.88
CA ASP A 177 -11.13 30.79 -3.90
C ASP A 177 -11.70 30.51 -5.30
N GLY A 178 -11.06 30.99 -6.37
CA GLY A 178 -11.48 30.77 -7.75
C GLY A 178 -11.45 29.30 -8.16
N PRO A 179 -10.26 28.67 -8.22
CA PRO A 179 -10.12 27.25 -8.57
C PRO A 179 -10.94 26.31 -7.67
N MET A 180 -10.99 26.58 -6.37
CA MET A 180 -11.77 25.77 -5.43
C MET A 180 -13.27 25.83 -5.72
N ARG A 181 -13.81 27.02 -6.01
CA ARG A 181 -15.22 27.18 -6.39
C ARG A 181 -15.53 26.53 -7.72
N GLU A 182 -14.63 26.63 -8.69
CA GLU A 182 -14.80 26.00 -10.00
C GLU A 182 -14.84 24.47 -9.89
N ARG A 183 -13.95 23.88 -9.10
CA ARG A 183 -13.85 22.41 -8.97
C ARG A 183 -14.84 21.80 -7.99
N PHE A 184 -15.12 22.48 -6.88
CA PHE A 184 -15.84 21.91 -5.73
C PHE A 184 -17.06 22.74 -5.29
N GLY A 185 -17.30 23.91 -5.89
CA GLY A 185 -18.40 24.79 -5.53
C GLY A 185 -18.24 25.57 -4.22
N LEU A 186 -17.10 25.41 -3.52
CA LEU A 186 -16.85 25.99 -2.21
C LEU A 186 -15.41 26.53 -2.12
N ARG A 187 -15.18 27.52 -1.26
CA ARG A 187 -13.82 27.99 -0.93
C ARG A 187 -13.10 26.96 -0.07
N CYS A 188 -11.76 26.94 -0.10
CA CYS A 188 -10.95 26.05 0.74
C CYS A 188 -11.29 26.17 2.23
N ALA A 189 -11.45 27.40 2.71
CA ALA A 189 -11.88 27.68 4.08
C ALA A 189 -13.26 27.09 4.42
N GLU A 190 -14.20 27.12 3.47
CA GLU A 190 -15.56 26.57 3.64
C GLU A 190 -15.53 25.05 3.64
N ILE A 191 -14.75 24.43 2.75
CA ILE A 191 -14.54 22.98 2.77
C ILE A 191 -13.97 22.53 4.12
N MET A 192 -12.89 23.17 4.58
CA MET A 192 -12.28 22.79 5.86
C MET A 192 -13.28 22.88 7.01
N SER A 193 -14.09 23.95 7.11
CA SER A 193 -15.01 24.11 8.25
C SER A 193 -16.37 23.44 8.11
N GLN A 194 -16.96 23.41 6.92
CA GLN A 194 -18.34 22.91 6.71
C GLN A 194 -18.35 21.44 6.33
N VAL A 195 -17.32 20.98 5.61
CA VAL A 195 -17.21 19.60 5.13
C VAL A 195 -16.43 18.75 6.14
N PHE A 196 -15.20 19.15 6.44
CA PHE A 196 -14.31 18.40 7.34
C PHE A 196 -14.36 18.88 8.79
N ARG A 197 -15.15 19.92 9.10
CA ARG A 197 -15.43 20.41 10.46
C ARG A 197 -14.18 20.81 11.24
N VAL A 198 -13.18 21.36 10.55
CA VAL A 198 -11.93 21.86 11.13
C VAL A 198 -12.11 23.31 11.58
N GLU A 199 -11.76 23.56 12.84
CA GLU A 199 -11.79 24.90 13.43
C GLU A 199 -10.80 25.85 12.75
N ARG A 200 -11.12 27.15 12.73
CA ARG A 200 -10.31 28.16 12.04
C ARG A 200 -8.85 28.18 12.51
N ALA A 201 -8.62 27.99 13.81
CA ALA A 201 -7.28 27.98 14.40
C ALA A 201 -6.41 26.82 13.90
N ASP A 202 -7.03 25.70 13.52
CA ASP A 202 -6.34 24.45 13.19
C ASP A 202 -6.17 24.20 11.69
N ARG A 203 -6.79 25.03 10.85
CA ARG A 203 -6.75 24.88 9.38
C ARG A 203 -5.33 24.83 8.81
N ALA A 204 -4.40 25.61 9.38
CA ALA A 204 -3.02 25.65 8.93
C ALA A 204 -2.25 24.34 9.21
N ARG A 205 -2.74 23.51 10.13
CA ARG A 205 -2.16 22.21 10.49
C ARG A 205 -2.70 21.07 9.62
N CYS A 206 -3.74 21.32 8.82
CA CYS A 206 -4.38 20.34 7.97
C CYS A 206 -3.91 20.50 6.51
N THR A 207 -3.76 19.38 5.80
CA THR A 207 -3.27 19.39 4.41
C THR A 207 -4.33 18.86 3.45
N PRO A 208 -4.93 19.70 2.60
CA PRO A 208 -5.85 19.26 1.55
C PRO A 208 -5.13 18.39 0.51
N VAL A 209 -5.77 17.29 0.13
CA VAL A 209 -5.21 16.31 -0.79
C VAL A 209 -6.28 15.78 -1.75
N LEU A 210 -5.85 15.18 -2.86
CA LEU A 210 -6.70 14.45 -3.78
C LEU A 210 -6.29 12.98 -3.81
N VAL A 211 -7.24 12.08 -3.61
CA VAL A 211 -7.00 10.63 -3.63
C VAL A 211 -7.51 10.07 -4.94
N ARG A 212 -6.61 9.52 -5.77
CA ARG A 212 -7.00 8.86 -7.02
C ARG A 212 -7.73 7.56 -6.71
N THR A 213 -8.97 7.46 -7.15
CA THR A 213 -9.80 6.25 -7.04
C THR A 213 -10.08 5.68 -8.44
N GLY A 214 -11.09 4.83 -8.58
CA GLY A 214 -11.48 4.20 -9.84
C GLY A 214 -11.27 2.68 -9.84
N ALA A 215 -11.61 2.04 -10.97
CA ALA A 215 -11.48 0.60 -11.11
C ALA A 215 -10.02 0.16 -11.30
N VAL A 216 -9.62 -0.92 -10.62
CA VAL A 216 -8.27 -1.51 -10.74
C VAL A 216 -7.94 -1.88 -12.18
N CYS A 217 -8.91 -2.45 -12.90
CA CYS A 217 -8.72 -2.90 -14.27
C CYS A 217 -8.44 -1.73 -15.24
N ASP A 218 -9.04 -0.56 -15.01
CA ASP A 218 -8.82 0.62 -15.84
C ASP A 218 -7.41 1.20 -15.61
N ALA A 219 -6.92 1.14 -14.37
CA ALA A 219 -5.55 1.51 -14.03
C ALA A 219 -4.54 0.51 -14.61
N ALA A 220 -4.77 -0.79 -14.45
CA ALA A 220 -3.88 -1.85 -14.95
C ALA A 220 -3.75 -1.81 -16.48
N GLN A 221 -4.85 -1.57 -17.18
CA GLN A 221 -4.90 -1.50 -18.64
C GLN A 221 -4.74 -0.08 -19.19
N ARG A 222 -4.37 0.90 -18.37
CA ARG A 222 -4.18 2.31 -18.75
C ARG A 222 -5.25 2.82 -19.72
N LYS A 223 -6.53 2.52 -19.44
CA LYS A 223 -7.60 2.89 -20.37
C LYS A 223 -7.64 4.41 -20.52
N PRO A 224 -7.83 4.92 -21.75
CA PRO A 224 -7.88 6.36 -21.98
C PRO A 224 -9.14 6.94 -21.32
N GLY A 225 -8.99 8.08 -20.63
CA GLY A 225 -10.11 8.80 -20.06
C GLY A 225 -9.73 9.66 -18.86
N PRO A 226 -10.68 10.47 -18.35
CA PRO A 226 -10.50 11.21 -17.12
C PRO A 226 -10.27 10.29 -15.92
N LEU A 227 -9.34 10.68 -15.05
CA LEU A 227 -9.01 9.96 -13.83
C LEU A 227 -9.84 10.52 -12.66
N PRO A 228 -10.61 9.68 -11.94
CA PRO A 228 -11.41 10.14 -10.81
C PRO A 228 -10.54 10.35 -9.57
N TYR A 229 -10.82 11.44 -8.87
CA TYR A 229 -10.21 11.80 -7.59
C TYR A 229 -11.29 12.17 -6.58
N LEU A 230 -11.08 11.79 -5.33
CA LEU A 230 -11.86 12.26 -4.20
C LEU A 230 -11.06 13.32 -3.43
N LEU A 231 -11.73 14.37 -2.99
CA LEU A 231 -11.14 15.35 -2.08
C LEU A 231 -10.96 14.73 -0.70
N GLY A 232 -9.78 14.94 -0.14
CA GLY A 232 -9.46 14.54 1.22
C GLY A 232 -8.69 15.61 1.99
N LEU A 233 -8.49 15.33 3.27
CA LEU A 233 -7.79 16.18 4.21
C LEU A 233 -6.94 15.30 5.14
N LEU A 234 -5.64 15.58 5.20
CA LEU A 234 -4.78 15.04 6.25
C LEU A 234 -4.95 15.90 7.50
N VAL A 235 -5.38 15.28 8.59
CA VAL A 235 -5.68 15.93 9.87
C VAL A 235 -4.83 15.30 10.97
N PRO A 236 -4.05 16.10 11.73
CA PRO A 236 -3.36 15.62 12.92
C PRO A 236 -4.30 14.91 13.90
N VAL A 237 -3.86 13.80 14.49
CA VAL A 237 -4.71 12.96 15.36
C VAL A 237 -5.24 13.72 16.58
N ASP A 238 -4.46 14.66 17.12
CA ASP A 238 -4.85 15.49 18.26
C ASP A 238 -5.95 16.51 17.94
N LEU A 239 -6.23 16.73 16.65
CA LEU A 239 -7.28 17.63 16.16
C LEU A 239 -8.56 16.90 15.77
N VAL A 240 -8.54 15.57 15.69
CA VAL A 240 -9.73 14.80 15.35
C VAL A 240 -10.73 14.96 16.51
N PRO A 241 -11.95 15.48 16.26
CA PRO A 241 -12.89 15.73 17.32
C PRO A 241 -13.18 14.45 18.12
N LYS A 242 -13.31 14.58 19.44
CA LYS A 242 -13.76 13.50 20.32
C LYS A 242 -15.08 12.92 19.78
N ALA A 243 -15.30 11.63 20.02
CA ALA A 243 -16.30 10.74 19.41
C ALA A 243 -17.78 11.25 19.34
N ASP A 244 -18.11 12.39 19.93
CA ASP A 244 -19.44 12.99 19.98
C ASP A 244 -19.83 13.78 18.72
N ILE A 245 -18.89 14.11 17.83
CA ILE A 245 -19.27 14.68 16.53
C ILE A 245 -19.67 13.53 15.59
N GLN A 246 -20.98 13.33 15.43
CA GLN A 246 -21.57 12.32 14.56
C GLN A 246 -20.82 12.23 13.22
N LYS A 247 -20.19 11.07 12.94
CA LYS A 247 -19.47 10.86 11.69
C LYS A 247 -20.42 11.08 10.52
N LEU A 248 -20.04 11.98 9.61
CA LEU A 248 -20.83 12.20 8.41
C LEU A 248 -20.78 10.93 7.57
N LYS A 249 -21.93 10.43 7.14
CA LYS A 249 -22.00 9.21 6.32
C LYS A 249 -21.28 9.33 4.96
N SER A 250 -20.88 10.54 4.57
CA SER A 250 -20.11 10.86 3.36
C SER A 250 -18.61 10.86 3.58
N GLU A 251 -18.14 10.75 4.82
CA GLU A 251 -16.73 10.85 5.18
C GLU A 251 -16.19 9.46 5.52
N PHE A 252 -15.12 9.08 4.83
CA PHE A 252 -14.28 7.96 5.19
C PHE A 252 -13.11 8.49 6.02
N GLU A 253 -12.80 7.80 7.11
CA GLU A 253 -11.66 8.12 7.98
C GLU A 253 -10.69 6.94 7.95
N SER A 254 -9.43 7.19 7.60
CA SER A 254 -8.40 6.15 7.62
C SER A 254 -8.01 5.74 9.04
N PRO A 255 -7.32 4.59 9.19
CA PRO A 255 -6.48 4.35 10.36
C PRO A 255 -5.49 5.50 10.59
N VAL A 256 -4.94 5.61 11.80
CA VAL A 256 -3.85 6.56 12.09
C VAL A 256 -2.64 6.21 11.23
N LEU A 257 -2.00 7.21 10.62
CA LEU A 257 -0.83 7.07 9.77
C LEU A 257 0.29 7.98 10.29
N LEU A 258 1.54 7.52 10.23
CA LEU A 258 2.70 8.37 10.45
C LEU A 258 3.47 8.54 9.13
N LEU A 259 3.13 9.61 8.40
CA LEU A 259 3.70 9.89 7.07
C LEU A 259 5.05 10.59 7.15
N ASP A 260 5.19 11.48 8.13
CA ASP A 260 6.43 12.21 8.46
C ASP A 260 6.59 12.20 9.99
N GLU A 261 7.77 11.78 10.46
CA GLU A 261 8.11 11.75 11.88
C GLU A 261 8.08 13.15 12.50
N ALA A 262 8.41 14.20 11.74
CA ALA A 262 8.41 15.58 12.22
C ALA A 262 6.99 16.17 12.35
N ALA A 263 6.09 15.80 11.44
CA ALA A 263 4.70 16.27 11.43
C ALA A 263 3.81 15.52 12.43
N GLY A 264 4.22 14.31 12.84
CA GLY A 264 3.49 13.47 13.77
C GLY A 264 2.32 12.70 13.13
N PRO A 265 1.55 11.94 13.95
CA PRO A 265 0.49 11.08 13.45
C PRO A 265 -0.70 11.86 12.89
N VAL A 266 -1.23 11.40 11.75
CA VAL A 266 -2.37 11.99 11.05
C VAL A 266 -3.44 10.95 10.71
N ARG A 267 -4.62 11.40 10.35
CA ARG A 267 -5.64 10.62 9.64
C ARG A 267 -5.95 11.26 8.30
N LEU A 268 -6.24 10.42 7.31
CA LEU A 268 -6.79 10.84 6.05
C LEU A 268 -8.31 10.78 6.13
N LEU A 269 -8.96 11.94 6.00
CA LEU A 269 -10.39 12.06 5.80
C LEU A 269 -10.64 12.18 4.30
N VAL A 270 -11.57 11.41 3.74
CA VAL A 270 -11.96 11.47 2.32
C VAL A 270 -13.45 11.68 2.24
N ASN A 271 -13.91 12.62 1.42
CA ASN A 271 -15.33 12.93 1.31
C ASN A 271 -15.93 12.47 -0.03
N ALA A 272 -16.88 11.54 0.04
CA ALA A 272 -17.54 10.92 -1.12
C ALA A 272 -18.39 11.89 -1.96
N ARG A 273 -18.75 13.07 -1.43
CA ARG A 273 -19.49 14.11 -2.18
C ARG A 273 -18.60 14.89 -3.14
N PHE A 274 -17.30 15.00 -2.83
CA PHE A 274 -16.38 15.87 -3.55
C PHE A 274 -15.49 15.03 -4.47
N GLN A 275 -16.11 14.52 -5.53
CA GLN A 275 -15.43 13.81 -6.59
C GLN A 275 -15.18 14.73 -7.79
N ILE A 276 -13.97 14.70 -8.33
CA ILE A 276 -13.61 15.36 -9.57
C ILE A 276 -13.00 14.35 -10.54
N SER A 277 -12.90 14.71 -11.82
CA SER A 277 -12.18 13.93 -12.81
C SER A 277 -11.18 14.81 -13.55
N MET A 278 -9.96 14.31 -13.71
CA MET A 278 -8.84 15.07 -14.27
C MET A 278 -8.18 14.29 -15.42
N THR A 279 -7.81 14.98 -16.49
CA THR A 279 -7.17 14.36 -17.66
C THR A 279 -5.64 14.41 -17.62
N SER A 280 -5.04 15.35 -16.88
CA SER A 280 -3.58 15.49 -16.78
C SER A 280 -3.12 16.01 -15.41
N PRO A 281 -3.19 15.20 -14.33
CA PRO A 281 -2.78 15.62 -13.00
C PRO A 281 -1.26 15.68 -12.84
N ALA A 282 -0.50 14.96 -13.67
CA ALA A 282 0.95 14.80 -13.53
C ALA A 282 1.77 16.08 -13.72
N ALA A 283 1.23 17.09 -14.40
CA ALA A 283 1.94 18.34 -14.66
C ALA A 283 1.85 19.35 -13.49
N SER A 284 0.81 19.27 -12.66
CA SER A 284 0.48 20.33 -11.70
C SER A 284 0.44 19.86 -10.25
N PHE A 285 0.40 18.54 -10.01
CA PHE A 285 0.18 17.99 -8.68
C PHE A 285 1.34 17.13 -8.21
N THR A 286 1.75 17.35 -6.96
CA THR A 286 2.83 16.58 -6.33
C THR A 286 2.26 15.32 -5.66
N PRO A 287 2.69 14.11 -6.05
CA PRO A 287 2.31 12.90 -5.33
C PRO A 287 3.01 12.87 -3.96
N LEU A 288 2.23 12.66 -2.89
CA LEU A 288 2.75 12.51 -1.53
C LEU A 288 3.05 11.05 -1.20
N PHE A 289 2.08 10.18 -1.49
CA PHE A 289 2.14 8.75 -1.22
C PHE A 289 1.09 8.02 -2.05
N ARG A 290 1.13 6.67 -2.04
CA ARG A 290 0.10 5.85 -2.68
C ARG A 290 -0.58 4.98 -1.64
N ILE A 291 -1.91 5.04 -1.58
CA ILE A 291 -2.73 4.13 -0.78
C ILE A 291 -2.70 2.75 -1.44
N ARG A 292 -2.39 1.72 -0.67
CA ARG A 292 -2.39 0.33 -1.12
C ARG A 292 -3.81 -0.17 -1.34
N GLU A 293 -3.93 -1.19 -2.20
CA GLU A 293 -5.18 -1.71 -2.73
C GLU A 293 -6.27 -1.96 -1.68
N GLN A 294 -5.95 -2.60 -0.55
CA GLN A 294 -6.96 -2.91 0.47
C GLN A 294 -7.66 -1.65 1.02
N LEU A 295 -6.90 -0.67 1.48
CA LEU A 295 -7.47 0.57 2.04
C LEU A 295 -8.15 1.40 0.94
N LEU A 296 -7.59 1.41 -0.27
CA LEU A 296 -8.16 2.11 -1.40
C LEU A 296 -9.49 1.49 -1.86
N ALA A 297 -9.61 0.17 -1.87
CA ALA A 297 -10.84 -0.54 -2.16
C ALA A 297 -11.94 -0.21 -1.15
N MET A 298 -11.59 -0.07 0.14
CA MET A 298 -12.53 0.40 1.17
C MET A 298 -12.99 1.84 0.92
N ILE A 299 -12.07 2.74 0.56
CA ILE A 299 -12.41 4.14 0.20
C ILE A 299 -13.35 4.16 -1.02
N ALA A 300 -13.02 3.40 -2.06
CA ALA A 300 -13.81 3.32 -3.29
C ALA A 300 -15.21 2.73 -3.04
N ALA A 301 -15.30 1.66 -2.25
CA ALA A 301 -16.57 1.05 -1.85
C ALA A 301 -17.42 2.03 -1.04
N HIS A 302 -16.83 2.73 -0.06
CA HIS A 302 -17.53 3.75 0.72
C HIS A 302 -18.09 4.86 -0.17
N ALA A 303 -17.30 5.36 -1.13
CA ALA A 303 -17.74 6.40 -2.05
C ALA A 303 -18.88 5.91 -2.98
N ALA A 304 -18.76 4.70 -3.52
CA ALA A 304 -19.79 4.10 -4.37
C ALA A 304 -21.10 3.85 -3.60
N GLU A 305 -21.02 3.32 -2.38
CA GLU A 305 -22.18 3.12 -1.50
C GLU A 305 -22.85 4.45 -1.19
N TYR A 306 -22.08 5.52 -0.93
CA TYR A 306 -22.62 6.84 -0.70
C TYR A 306 -23.36 7.41 -1.92
N GLN A 307 -22.78 7.27 -3.11
CA GLN A 307 -23.30 7.83 -4.36
C GLN A 307 -24.54 7.08 -4.88
N THR A 308 -24.68 5.80 -4.57
CA THR A 308 -25.78 4.95 -5.04
C THR A 308 -26.99 4.90 -4.08
N ARG A 309 -26.99 5.68 -3.00
CA ARG A 309 -28.08 5.65 -2.01
C ARG A 309 -29.42 6.06 -2.63
N PRO A 310 -30.45 5.20 -2.60
CA PRO A 310 -31.78 5.59 -3.02
C PRO A 310 -32.33 6.62 -2.02
N GLY A 311 -32.61 7.83 -2.51
CA GLY A 311 -33.24 8.87 -1.71
C GLY A 311 -34.74 8.61 -1.60
N VAL A 312 -35.20 8.13 -0.44
CA VAL A 312 -36.63 8.16 -0.11
C VAL A 312 -36.91 9.49 0.59
N LEU A 313 -37.55 10.41 -0.12
CA LEU A 313 -38.09 11.63 0.48
C LEU A 313 -39.29 11.23 1.34
N LYS A 314 -39.13 11.24 2.66
CA LYS A 314 -40.25 11.12 3.60
C LYS A 314 -40.51 12.50 4.19
N LEU A 315 -41.80 12.84 4.35
CA LEU A 315 -42.17 13.99 5.16
C LEU A 315 -41.74 13.73 6.61
N PRO A 316 -41.30 14.76 7.36
CA PRO A 316 -41.05 14.61 8.78
C PRO A 316 -42.35 14.14 9.47
N GLU A 317 -42.25 13.07 10.26
CA GLU A 317 -43.31 12.63 11.19
C GLU A 317 -43.38 13.54 12.41
#